data_AF-A0A421BDH2-F1
#
_entry.id   AF-A0A421BDH2-F1
#
_cell.length_a   1.000
_cell.length_b   1.000
_cell.length_c   1.000
_cell.angle_alpha   90.00
_cell.angle_beta   90.00
_cell.angle_gamma   90.00
#
_symmetry.space_group_name_H-M   'P 1'
#
loop_
_entity.id
_entity.type
_entity.pdbx_description
1 polymer ?
#
loop_
_entity_poly.entity_id
_entity_poly.type
_entity_poly.pdbx_seq_one_letter_code
_entity_poly.pdbx_strand_id
1 'polypeptide(L)'
;MNQNELYTQFDEFPSSVIDQKFNCKLLKNLNNKKVLERIILDDYRSTLIYLINEKRVNDELKGNTPEERYDYFNKGLCASGEIFKEIEERFPEINARIEIKVKKYLHLNELAKEDFIKDFTFLCSNNFLDSDQLKPDLNKLEIEVTGDIHDGMAVCVITYDDQKVVYKRKSSIPNKFLKKIDLMVSRFLNKEIHIIPDFLDREGYFWEKYIHVQKLNYVNFKYKLATP
;
A
#
# COMPACT_ATOMS: atom_id res chain seq x y z
N MET A 1 -17.98 -4.89 -11.69
CA MET A 1 -17.63 -3.58 -11.11
C MET A 1 -16.14 -3.38 -11.30
N ASN A 2 -15.75 -2.32 -11.98
CA ASN A 2 -14.34 -1.97 -12.14
C ASN A 2 -13.80 -1.58 -10.76
N GLN A 3 -12.58 -1.99 -10.37
CA GLN A 3 -12.04 -1.65 -9.02
C GLN A 3 -12.02 -0.14 -8.76
N ASN A 4 -11.95 0.68 -9.82
CA ASN A 4 -12.01 2.14 -9.71
C ASN A 4 -13.42 2.68 -9.38
N GLU A 5 -14.51 2.00 -9.74
CA GLU A 5 -15.89 2.42 -9.42
C GLU A 5 -16.25 2.21 -7.94
N LEU A 6 -15.56 1.30 -7.25
CA LEU A 6 -15.76 1.04 -5.81
C LEU A 6 -15.35 2.20 -4.92
N TYR A 7 -14.38 3.00 -5.38
CA TYR A 7 -13.82 4.13 -4.63
C TYR A 7 -14.38 5.48 -5.09
N THR A 8 -15.35 5.48 -6.00
CA THR A 8 -16.14 6.68 -6.35
C THR A 8 -17.44 6.77 -5.55
N GLN A 9 -17.78 5.73 -4.77
CA GLN A 9 -18.90 5.77 -3.84
C GLN A 9 -18.43 6.25 -2.48
N PHE A 10 -19.21 7.16 -1.87
CA PHE A 10 -18.89 7.82 -0.60
C PHE A 10 -17.52 8.49 -0.58
N ASP A 11 -17.07 9.05 -1.70
CA ASP A 11 -15.72 9.61 -1.90
C ASP A 11 -15.41 10.84 -1.02
N GLU A 12 -16.43 11.54 -0.55
CA GLU A 12 -16.28 12.65 0.40
C GLU A 12 -16.00 12.18 1.84
N PHE A 13 -16.44 10.98 2.19
CA PHE A 13 -16.36 10.48 3.56
C PHE A 13 -14.93 10.24 4.05
N PRO A 14 -14.03 9.56 3.31
CA PRO A 14 -12.67 9.31 3.80
C PRO A 14 -11.87 10.58 4.05
N SER A 15 -12.04 11.59 3.19
CA SER A 15 -11.39 12.89 3.38
C SER A 15 -11.86 13.57 4.67
N SER A 16 -13.16 13.56 4.97
CA SER A 16 -13.68 14.17 6.20
C SER A 16 -13.18 13.44 7.47
N VAL A 17 -13.07 12.11 7.44
CA VAL A 17 -12.48 11.33 8.54
C VAL A 17 -11.01 11.70 8.76
N ILE A 18 -10.22 11.81 7.69
CA ILE A 18 -8.79 12.18 7.77
C ILE A 18 -8.63 13.55 8.44
N ASP A 19 -9.42 14.52 8.00
CA ASP A 19 -9.34 15.89 8.48
C ASP A 19 -9.76 16.02 9.94
N GLN A 20 -10.85 15.34 10.34
CA GLN A 20 -11.38 15.44 11.71
C GLN A 20 -10.60 14.61 12.72
N LYS A 21 -10.13 13.40 12.35
CA LYS A 21 -9.54 12.45 13.31
C LYS A 21 -8.03 12.42 13.29
N PHE A 22 -7.42 12.47 12.11
CA PHE A 22 -6.00 12.17 11.96
C PHE A 22 -5.12 13.42 11.80
N ASN A 23 -5.68 14.60 11.51
CA ASN A 23 -5.00 15.91 11.44
C ASN A 23 -3.58 15.83 10.85
N CYS A 24 -3.45 15.10 9.74
CA CYS A 24 -2.15 14.57 9.33
C CYS A 24 -1.41 15.55 8.42
N LYS A 25 -0.59 16.43 9.01
CA LYS A 25 0.51 17.11 8.29
C LYS A 25 1.47 16.13 7.60
N LEU A 26 1.46 14.86 8.01
CA LEU A 26 2.24 13.74 7.46
C LEU A 26 1.75 13.25 6.08
N LEU A 27 0.57 13.66 5.61
CA LEU A 27 -0.04 13.18 4.35
C LEU A 27 0.21 14.08 3.15
N LYS A 28 1.25 14.92 3.17
CA LYS A 28 1.59 15.80 2.04
C LYS A 28 1.90 15.02 0.75
N ASN A 29 2.21 13.73 0.83
CA ASN A 29 2.31 12.87 -0.35
C ASN A 29 0.91 12.40 -0.80
N LEU A 30 0.51 12.80 -2.01
CA LEU A 30 -0.78 12.47 -2.64
C LEU A 30 -1.06 10.96 -2.69
N ASN A 31 -0.03 10.10 -2.85
CA ASN A 31 -0.20 8.65 -2.87
C ASN A 31 -0.62 8.12 -1.49
N ASN A 32 -0.01 8.62 -0.41
CA ASN A 32 -0.37 8.22 0.95
C ASN A 32 -1.79 8.63 1.32
N LYS A 33 -2.25 9.81 0.88
CA LYS A 33 -3.63 10.24 1.08
C LYS A 33 -4.60 9.24 0.44
N LYS A 34 -4.41 8.91 -0.84
CA LYS A 34 -5.30 7.98 -1.57
C LYS A 34 -5.32 6.59 -0.94
N VAL A 35 -4.19 6.07 -0.49
CA VAL A 35 -4.13 4.76 0.18
C VAL A 35 -4.90 4.79 1.50
N LEU A 36 -4.74 5.84 2.31
CA LEU A 36 -5.52 5.99 3.53
C LEU A 36 -7.02 6.13 3.27
N GLU A 37 -7.40 6.90 2.26
CA GLU A 37 -8.81 7.04 1.86
C GLU A 37 -9.42 5.67 1.53
N ARG A 38 -8.67 4.80 0.83
CA ARG A 38 -9.09 3.42 0.55
C ARG A 38 -9.21 2.58 1.81
N ILE A 39 -8.20 2.62 2.70
CA ILE A 39 -8.23 1.89 3.98
C ILE A 39 -9.47 2.28 4.79
N ILE A 40 -9.73 3.58 4.90
CA ILE A 40 -10.89 4.12 5.63
C ILE A 40 -12.19 3.66 4.97
N LEU A 41 -12.31 3.81 3.65
CA LEU A 41 -13.52 3.44 2.94
C LEU A 41 -13.79 1.93 3.04
N ASP A 42 -12.77 1.09 2.88
CA ASP A 42 -12.95 -0.37 2.88
C ASP A 42 -13.50 -0.90 4.22
N ASP A 43 -13.13 -0.29 5.35
CA ASP A 43 -13.69 -0.66 6.66
C ASP A 43 -15.05 -0.02 6.96
N TYR A 44 -15.32 1.22 6.50
CA TYR A 44 -16.61 1.89 6.76
C TYR A 44 -17.70 1.61 5.72
N ARG A 45 -17.38 1.07 4.54
CA ARG A 45 -18.31 0.96 3.39
C ARG A 45 -19.63 0.30 3.76
N SER A 46 -19.59 -0.84 4.46
CA SER A 46 -20.81 -1.56 4.86
C SER A 46 -21.67 -0.72 5.81
N THR A 47 -21.06 0.01 6.73
CA THR A 47 -21.75 0.92 7.65
C THR A 47 -22.37 2.10 6.91
N LEU A 48 -21.66 2.68 5.93
CA LEU A 48 -22.20 3.75 5.09
C LEU A 48 -23.40 3.29 4.28
N ILE A 49 -23.34 2.07 3.70
CA ILE A 49 -24.47 1.46 2.99
C ILE A 49 -25.66 1.22 3.92
N TYR A 50 -25.41 0.80 5.16
CA TYR A 50 -26.45 0.66 6.17
C TYR A 50 -27.09 2.02 6.49
N LEU A 51 -26.28 3.03 6.83
CA LEU A 51 -26.76 4.34 7.26
C LEU A 51 -27.56 5.06 6.17
N ILE A 52 -27.08 5.07 4.92
CA ILE A 52 -27.85 5.70 3.84
C ILE A 52 -29.21 5.03 3.63
N ASN A 53 -29.30 3.70 3.79
CA ASN A 53 -30.57 2.98 3.66
C ASN A 53 -31.50 3.21 4.85
N GLU A 54 -30.98 3.24 6.07
CA GLU A 54 -31.76 3.58 7.26
C GLU A 54 -32.36 4.98 7.14
N LYS A 55 -31.53 5.98 6.80
CA LYS A 55 -31.97 7.36 6.58
C LYS A 55 -32.99 7.47 5.44
N ARG A 56 -32.84 6.66 4.39
CA ARG A 56 -33.83 6.58 3.30
C ARG A 56 -35.18 6.04 3.77
N VAL A 57 -35.19 5.03 4.64
CA VAL A 57 -36.43 4.43 5.18
C VAL A 57 -37.13 5.40 6.16
N ASN A 58 -36.35 6.23 6.86
CA ASN A 58 -36.86 7.20 7.83
C ASN A 58 -37.18 8.59 7.22
N ASP A 59 -37.11 8.74 5.90
CA ASP A 59 -37.30 10.03 5.20
C ASP A 59 -36.37 11.17 5.68
N GLU A 60 -35.14 10.84 6.08
CA GLU A 60 -34.13 11.79 6.56
C GLU A 60 -33.24 12.36 5.42
N LEU A 61 -33.34 11.82 4.21
CA LEU A 61 -32.57 12.26 3.04
C LEU A 61 -33.32 13.30 2.21
N LYS A 62 -32.68 14.44 1.94
CA LYS A 62 -33.24 15.49 1.07
C LYS A 62 -33.01 15.16 -0.40
N GLY A 63 -34.04 15.30 -1.22
CA GLY A 63 -33.99 15.07 -2.67
C GLY A 63 -35.25 14.40 -3.19
N ASN A 64 -35.66 14.80 -4.40
CA ASN A 64 -36.81 14.24 -5.10
C ASN A 64 -36.46 12.95 -5.85
N THR A 65 -35.18 12.78 -6.21
CA THR A 65 -34.66 11.59 -6.88
C THR A 65 -33.70 10.78 -5.99
N PRO A 66 -33.48 9.49 -6.27
CA PRO A 66 -32.44 8.71 -5.59
C PRO A 66 -31.05 9.33 -5.67
N GLU A 67 -30.70 9.93 -6.81
CA GLU A 67 -29.41 10.57 -7.05
C GLU A 67 -29.26 11.82 -6.19
N GLU A 68 -30.29 12.66 -6.10
CA GLU A 68 -30.27 13.85 -5.23
C GLU A 68 -30.14 13.47 -3.76
N ARG A 69 -30.80 12.38 -3.33
CA ARG A 69 -30.70 11.86 -1.96
C ARG A 69 -29.31 11.30 -1.65
N TYR A 70 -28.71 10.61 -2.61
CA TYR A 70 -27.33 10.14 -2.49
C TYR A 70 -26.36 11.33 -2.40
N ASP A 71 -26.52 12.33 -3.26
CA ASP A 71 -25.69 13.53 -3.24
C ASP A 71 -25.83 14.29 -1.92
N TYR A 72 -27.05 14.40 -1.37
CA TYR A 72 -27.27 14.96 -0.03
C TYR A 72 -26.53 14.18 1.05
N PHE A 73 -26.57 12.84 1.00
CA PHE A 73 -25.84 12.00 1.95
C PHE A 73 -24.33 12.17 1.81
N ASN A 74 -23.78 12.05 0.59
CA ASN A 74 -22.34 12.06 0.35
C ASN A 74 -21.74 13.48 0.45
N LYS A 75 -22.23 14.42 -0.36
CA LYS A 75 -21.68 15.79 -0.43
C LYS A 75 -22.19 16.70 0.69
N GLY A 76 -23.27 16.33 1.37
CA GLY A 76 -23.76 17.02 2.56
C GLY A 76 -23.22 16.37 3.82
N LEU A 77 -23.82 15.25 4.22
CA LEU A 77 -23.62 14.66 5.55
C LEU A 77 -22.24 13.99 5.73
N CYS A 78 -21.72 13.29 4.70
CA CYS A 78 -20.39 12.69 4.78
C CYS A 78 -19.29 13.77 4.72
N ALA A 79 -19.41 14.75 3.81
CA ALA A 79 -18.45 15.84 3.68
C ALA A 79 -18.38 16.73 4.95
N SER A 80 -19.52 17.01 5.59
CA SER A 80 -19.54 17.76 6.87
C SER A 80 -19.01 16.92 8.05
N GLY A 81 -18.91 15.61 7.88
CA GLY A 81 -18.55 14.62 8.90
C GLY A 81 -19.63 14.37 9.94
N GLU A 82 -20.89 14.76 9.68
CA GLU A 82 -22.04 14.35 10.50
C GLU A 82 -22.17 12.82 10.54
N ILE A 83 -22.01 12.15 9.40
CA ILE A 83 -22.02 10.69 9.33
C ILE A 83 -20.86 10.08 10.14
N PHE A 84 -19.69 10.73 10.16
CA PHE A 84 -18.57 10.22 10.94
C PHE A 84 -18.85 10.30 12.44
N LYS A 85 -19.40 11.41 12.94
CA LYS A 85 -19.82 11.55 14.35
C LYS A 85 -20.88 10.51 14.73
N GLU A 86 -21.86 10.30 13.88
CA GLU A 86 -22.88 9.27 14.09
C GLU A 86 -22.27 7.86 14.17
N ILE A 87 -21.24 7.58 13.36
CA ILE A 87 -20.50 6.32 13.43
C ILE A 87 -19.64 6.22 14.70
N GLU A 88 -19.03 7.31 15.16
CA GLU A 88 -18.30 7.37 16.45
C GLU A 88 -19.20 6.99 17.63
N GLU A 89 -20.45 7.46 17.62
CA GLU A 89 -21.42 7.19 18.68
C GLU A 89 -22.01 5.78 18.59
N ARG A 90 -22.40 5.33 17.40
CA ARG A 90 -23.17 4.08 17.22
C ARG A 90 -22.31 2.85 16.99
N PHE A 91 -21.11 3.00 16.41
CA PHE A 91 -20.26 1.89 15.99
C PHE A 91 -18.80 2.07 16.47
N PRO A 92 -18.54 2.25 17.78
CA PRO A 92 -17.22 2.58 18.31
C PRO A 92 -16.12 1.56 17.94
N GLU A 93 -16.46 0.28 17.79
CA GLU A 93 -15.50 -0.77 17.43
C GLU A 93 -14.90 -0.60 16.04
N ILE A 94 -15.68 -0.08 15.07
CA ILE A 94 -15.20 0.18 13.71
C ILE A 94 -14.16 1.31 13.74
N ASN A 95 -14.45 2.37 14.50
CA ASN A 95 -13.53 3.50 14.68
C ASN A 95 -12.21 3.04 15.30
N ALA A 96 -12.28 2.23 16.37
CA ALA A 96 -11.08 1.70 17.03
C ALA A 96 -10.22 0.85 16.07
N ARG A 97 -10.86 0.00 15.25
CA ARG A 97 -10.17 -0.82 14.24
C ARG A 97 -9.44 0.05 13.22
N ILE A 98 -10.11 1.08 12.72
CA ILE A 98 -9.55 1.96 11.68
C ILE A 98 -8.43 2.82 12.25
N GLU A 99 -8.58 3.33 13.47
CA GLU A 99 -7.52 4.05 14.16
C GLU A 99 -6.26 3.19 14.30
N ILE A 100 -6.40 1.92 14.68
CA ILE A 100 -5.28 0.97 14.75
C ILE A 100 -4.64 0.77 13.37
N LYS A 101 -5.44 0.53 12.32
CA LYS A 101 -4.95 0.33 10.95
C LYS A 101 -4.18 1.55 10.42
N VAL A 102 -4.76 2.73 10.57
CA VAL A 102 -4.15 4.00 10.12
C VAL A 102 -2.86 4.27 10.92
N LYS A 103 -2.86 4.09 12.24
CA LYS A 103 -1.63 4.23 13.06
C LYS A 103 -0.54 3.26 12.62
N LYS A 104 -0.88 1.99 12.37
CA LYS A 104 0.08 0.99 11.87
C LYS A 104 0.65 1.38 10.50
N TYR A 105 -0.20 1.86 9.59
CA TYR A 105 0.22 2.34 8.27
C TYR A 105 1.20 3.53 8.36
N LEU A 106 0.84 4.54 9.14
CA LEU A 106 1.67 5.74 9.33
C LEU A 106 3.00 5.40 10.01
N HIS A 107 2.96 4.54 11.04
CA HIS A 107 4.16 4.11 11.73
C HIS A 107 5.11 3.35 10.80
N LEU A 108 4.60 2.43 9.98
CA LEU A 108 5.42 1.70 9.01
C LEU A 108 6.02 2.63 7.94
N ASN A 109 5.28 3.63 7.48
CA ASN A 109 5.80 4.64 6.56
C ASN A 109 6.99 5.39 7.16
N GLU A 110 6.87 5.88 8.39
CA GLU A 110 7.96 6.61 9.02
C GLU A 110 9.18 5.73 9.27
N LEU A 111 8.98 4.48 9.71
CA LEU A 111 10.08 3.53 9.88
C LEU A 111 10.81 3.23 8.57
N ALA A 112 10.08 2.94 7.50
CA ALA A 112 10.67 2.66 6.19
C ALA A 112 11.46 3.88 5.68
N LYS A 113 10.95 5.09 5.93
CA LYS A 113 11.64 6.35 5.61
C LYS A 113 12.91 6.55 6.44
N GLU A 114 12.84 6.34 7.75
CA GLU A 114 14.00 6.46 8.65
C GLU A 114 15.10 5.46 8.27
N ASP A 115 14.73 4.20 8.04
CA ASP A 115 15.65 3.16 7.59
C ASP A 115 16.23 3.49 6.20
N PHE A 116 15.42 4.01 5.27
CA PHE A 116 15.89 4.44 3.95
C PHE A 116 16.93 5.56 4.05
N ILE A 117 16.68 6.59 4.86
CA ILE A 117 17.62 7.69 5.08
C ILE A 117 18.92 7.18 5.68
N LYS A 118 18.82 6.28 6.67
CA LYS A 118 19.96 5.67 7.35
C LYS A 118 20.80 4.81 6.40
N ASP A 119 20.17 4.04 5.54
CA ASP A 119 20.84 3.08 4.65
C ASP A 119 21.14 3.62 3.25
N PHE A 120 20.79 4.87 2.94
CA PHE A 120 20.87 5.43 1.59
C PHE A 120 22.23 5.22 0.90
N THR A 121 23.33 5.60 1.56
CA THR A 121 24.68 5.44 1.02
C THR A 121 25.07 3.98 0.87
N PHE A 122 24.59 3.11 1.76
CA PHE A 122 24.81 1.68 1.67
C PHE A 122 24.04 1.06 0.50
N LEU A 123 22.80 1.49 0.24
CA LEU A 123 22.04 1.08 -0.94
C LEU A 123 22.77 1.46 -2.23
N CYS A 124 23.31 2.69 -2.29
CA CYS A 124 24.09 3.16 -3.43
C CYS A 124 25.38 2.35 -3.61
N SER A 125 26.13 2.14 -2.52
CA SER A 125 27.41 1.39 -2.54
C SER A 125 27.26 -0.08 -2.96
N ASN A 126 26.04 -0.63 -2.86
CA ASN A 126 25.72 -2.01 -3.24
C ASN A 126 24.93 -2.11 -4.57
N ASN A 127 24.81 -1.01 -5.33
CA ASN A 127 24.09 -0.95 -6.61
C ASN A 127 22.60 -1.33 -6.52
N PHE A 128 21.94 -0.95 -5.42
CA PHE A 128 20.47 -1.03 -5.31
C PHE A 128 19.81 0.27 -5.76
N LEU A 129 20.56 1.37 -5.69
CA LEU A 129 20.22 2.70 -6.18
C LEU A 129 21.48 3.29 -6.82
N ASP A 130 21.28 4.23 -7.74
CA ASP A 130 22.34 5.04 -8.35
C ASP A 130 22.18 6.49 -7.91
N SER A 131 23.18 7.03 -7.23
CA SER A 131 23.23 8.41 -6.74
C SER A 131 24.60 8.73 -6.16
N ASP A 132 25.14 9.91 -6.51
CA ASP A 132 26.39 10.45 -5.95
C ASP A 132 26.18 11.23 -4.63
N GLN A 133 24.93 11.37 -4.17
CA GLN A 133 24.60 12.13 -2.96
C GLN A 133 24.88 11.31 -1.68
N LEU A 134 25.28 12.00 -0.61
CA LEU A 134 25.47 11.39 0.72
C LEU A 134 24.15 11.23 1.50
N LYS A 135 23.10 11.93 1.09
CA LYS A 135 21.76 11.89 1.71
C LYS A 135 20.68 11.96 0.64
N PRO A 136 19.53 11.31 0.84
CA PRO A 136 18.45 11.38 -0.13
C PRO A 136 17.74 12.73 -0.09
N ASP A 137 17.31 13.20 -1.27
CA ASP A 137 16.31 14.26 -1.39
C ASP A 137 14.92 13.68 -1.10
N LEU A 138 14.34 14.04 0.05
CA LEU A 138 13.04 13.51 0.47
C LEU A 138 11.88 13.96 -0.42
N ASN A 139 12.05 14.98 -1.25
CA ASN A 139 11.01 15.38 -2.22
C ASN A 139 10.89 14.38 -3.37
N LYS A 140 11.92 13.55 -3.59
CA LYS A 140 11.95 12.49 -4.60
C LYS A 140 11.58 11.12 -4.04
N LEU A 141 11.24 11.04 -2.75
CA LEU A 141 10.96 9.80 -2.06
C LEU A 141 9.46 9.52 -2.02
N GLU A 142 9.07 8.37 -2.54
CA GLU A 142 7.73 7.81 -2.38
C GLU A 142 7.80 6.45 -1.70
N ILE A 143 6.84 6.19 -0.81
CA ILE A 143 6.74 4.94 -0.06
C ILE A 143 5.35 4.39 -0.31
N GLU A 144 5.29 3.20 -0.90
CA GLU A 144 4.06 2.45 -1.12
C GLU A 144 4.07 1.22 -0.21
N VAL A 145 3.15 1.16 0.75
CA VAL A 145 2.93 -0.06 1.53
C VAL A 145 2.12 -1.04 0.68
N THR A 146 2.66 -2.24 0.49
CA THR A 146 2.06 -3.29 -0.34
C THR A 146 1.70 -4.51 0.50
N GLY A 147 0.55 -5.10 0.19
CA GLY A 147 0.00 -6.24 0.93
C GLY A 147 -0.59 -5.87 2.29
N ASP A 148 -0.89 -6.90 3.07
CA ASP A 148 -1.52 -6.74 4.39
C ASP A 148 -0.50 -6.38 5.47
N ILE A 149 -0.89 -5.45 6.35
CA ILE A 149 -0.10 -5.11 7.53
C ILE A 149 -0.41 -6.12 8.65
N HIS A 150 0.50 -7.07 8.84
CA HIS A 150 0.45 -8.03 9.94
C HIS A 150 1.43 -7.60 11.04
N ASP A 151 0.93 -7.43 12.27
CA ASP A 151 1.73 -7.00 13.42
C ASP A 151 2.60 -5.75 13.20
N GLY A 152 2.13 -4.82 12.37
CA GLY A 152 2.86 -3.59 12.05
C GLY A 152 3.98 -3.78 11.02
N MET A 153 4.05 -4.96 10.41
CA MET A 153 4.99 -5.30 9.34
C MET A 153 4.23 -5.46 8.02
N ALA A 154 4.74 -4.82 6.97
CA ALA A 154 4.35 -5.12 5.60
C ALA A 154 5.57 -4.91 4.67
N VAL A 155 5.37 -5.21 3.40
CA VAL A 155 6.36 -4.94 2.36
C VAL A 155 6.15 -3.51 1.89
N CYS A 156 7.19 -2.69 1.89
CA CYS A 156 7.13 -1.35 1.28
C CYS A 156 7.93 -1.34 -0.02
N VAL A 157 7.34 -0.81 -1.08
CA VAL A 157 8.07 -0.44 -2.29
C VAL A 157 8.47 1.02 -2.14
N ILE A 158 9.78 1.26 -2.13
CA ILE A 158 10.34 2.60 -2.07
C ILE A 158 10.70 3.02 -3.48
N THR A 159 10.19 4.17 -3.92
CA THR A 159 10.59 4.81 -5.17
C THR A 159 11.40 6.05 -4.84
N TYR A 160 12.61 6.15 -5.39
CA TYR A 160 13.50 7.28 -5.22
C TYR A 160 14.09 7.67 -6.58
N ASP A 161 13.77 8.87 -7.08
CA ASP A 161 14.26 9.37 -8.38
C ASP A 161 14.01 8.35 -9.52
N ASP A 162 12.76 7.86 -9.60
CA ASP A 162 12.28 6.81 -10.52
C ASP A 162 12.90 5.41 -10.35
N GLN A 163 13.83 5.24 -9.41
CA GLN A 163 14.43 3.95 -9.06
C GLN A 163 13.64 3.28 -7.94
N LYS A 164 13.62 1.94 -7.91
CA LYS A 164 12.83 1.19 -6.93
C LYS A 164 13.67 0.23 -6.12
N VAL A 165 13.37 0.16 -4.83
CA VAL A 165 13.89 -0.84 -3.90
C VAL A 165 12.75 -1.34 -3.00
N VAL A 166 12.82 -2.60 -2.58
CA VAL A 166 11.81 -3.21 -1.73
C VAL A 166 12.33 -3.27 -0.29
N TYR A 167 11.59 -2.69 0.64
CA TYR A 167 11.83 -2.77 2.08
C TYR A 167 10.95 -3.86 2.69
N LYS A 168 11.54 -4.76 3.49
CA LYS A 168 10.80 -5.77 4.23
C LYS A 168 11.27 -5.81 5.67
N ARG A 169 10.38 -5.44 6.59
CA ARG A 169 10.65 -5.48 8.03
C ARG A 169 10.40 -6.87 8.61
N LYS A 170 11.30 -7.80 8.29
CA LYS A 170 11.32 -9.17 8.82
C LYS A 170 12.70 -9.79 8.66
N SER A 171 12.91 -10.95 9.26
CA SER A 171 14.17 -11.68 9.13
C SER A 171 14.46 -12.09 7.68
N SER A 172 15.72 -11.91 7.25
CA SER A 172 16.22 -12.39 5.96
C SER A 172 16.73 -13.85 6.00
N ILE A 173 16.61 -14.55 7.13
CA ILE A 173 17.04 -15.96 7.25
C ILE A 173 16.46 -16.85 6.14
N PRO A 174 15.14 -16.75 5.80
CA PRO A 174 14.59 -17.50 4.66
C PRO A 174 15.27 -17.15 3.34
N ASN A 175 15.55 -15.87 3.08
CA ASN A 175 16.24 -15.42 1.86
C ASN A 175 17.69 -15.95 1.80
N LYS A 176 18.41 -15.96 2.93
CA LYS A 176 19.75 -16.56 3.01
C LYS A 176 19.73 -18.06 2.70
N PHE A 177 18.70 -18.77 3.15
CA PHE A 177 18.51 -20.18 2.82
C PHE A 177 18.21 -20.38 1.32
N LEU A 178 17.29 -19.59 0.76
CA LEU A 178 16.96 -19.64 -0.67
C LEU A 178 18.17 -19.31 -1.56
N LYS A 179 19.03 -18.36 -1.18
CA LYS A 179 20.28 -18.06 -1.91
C LYS A 179 21.24 -19.25 -1.93
N LYS A 180 21.24 -20.09 -0.88
CA LYS A 180 22.02 -21.35 -0.89
C LYS A 180 21.44 -22.35 -1.90
N ILE A 181 20.11 -22.43 -2.00
CA ILE A 181 19.43 -23.25 -3.00
C ILE A 181 19.76 -22.74 -4.41
N ASP A 182 19.70 -21.43 -4.66
CA ASP A 182 20.09 -20.81 -5.94
C ASP A 182 21.47 -21.30 -6.40
N LEU A 183 22.46 -21.27 -5.50
CA LEU A 183 23.84 -21.71 -5.78
C LEU A 183 23.92 -23.22 -6.05
N MET A 184 23.17 -24.03 -5.31
CA MET A 184 23.14 -25.49 -5.52
C MET A 184 22.54 -25.84 -6.89
N VAL A 185 21.40 -25.25 -7.23
CA VAL A 185 20.72 -25.48 -8.50
C VAL A 185 21.59 -24.95 -9.65
N SER A 186 22.19 -23.77 -9.49
CA SER A 186 23.05 -23.18 -10.51
C SER A 186 24.23 -24.08 -10.85
N ARG A 187 24.87 -24.66 -9.82
CA ARG A 187 25.97 -25.62 -9.99
C ARG A 187 25.49 -26.91 -10.67
N PHE A 188 24.35 -27.44 -10.23
CA PHE A 188 23.79 -28.68 -10.79
C PHE A 188 23.42 -28.52 -12.28
N LEU A 189 22.88 -27.38 -12.67
CA LEU A 189 22.47 -27.10 -14.05
C LEU A 189 23.58 -26.49 -14.92
N ASN A 190 24.73 -26.16 -14.33
CA ASN A 190 25.79 -25.37 -14.95
C ASN A 190 25.25 -24.09 -15.64
N LYS A 191 24.33 -23.42 -14.96
CA LYS A 191 23.64 -22.21 -15.45
C LYS A 191 23.32 -21.33 -14.25
N GLU A 192 23.47 -20.02 -14.38
CA GLU A 192 23.04 -19.10 -13.33
C GLU A 192 21.51 -19.11 -13.18
N ILE A 193 21.06 -19.38 -11.95
CA ILE A 193 19.64 -19.41 -11.56
C ILE A 193 19.44 -18.42 -10.42
N HIS A 194 18.42 -17.58 -10.54
CA HIS A 194 17.98 -16.64 -9.52
C HIS A 194 16.53 -16.94 -9.16
N ILE A 195 16.28 -17.64 -8.05
CA ILE A 195 14.92 -17.87 -7.55
C ILE A 195 14.44 -16.64 -6.78
N ILE A 196 15.36 -15.96 -6.10
CA ILE A 196 15.07 -14.72 -5.37
C ILE A 196 15.88 -13.54 -5.91
N PRO A 197 15.35 -12.30 -5.82
CA PRO A 197 16.16 -11.11 -6.05
C PRO A 197 17.34 -11.02 -5.08
N ASP A 198 18.36 -10.26 -5.48
CA ASP A 198 19.41 -9.87 -4.54
C ASP A 198 18.81 -9.08 -3.39
N PHE A 199 19.36 -9.28 -2.20
CA PHE A 199 18.93 -8.61 -0.99
C PHE A 199 20.12 -8.20 -0.12
N LEU A 200 19.95 -7.14 0.64
CA LEU A 200 20.91 -6.66 1.62
C LEU A 200 20.30 -6.76 3.00
N ASP A 201 20.96 -7.54 3.84
CA ASP A 201 20.49 -7.82 5.20
C ASP A 201 20.79 -6.67 6.16
N ARG A 202 19.86 -6.47 7.10
CA ARG A 202 19.96 -5.58 8.25
C ARG A 202 19.45 -6.29 9.48
N GLU A 203 19.82 -5.77 10.64
CA GLU A 203 19.26 -6.29 11.89
C GLU A 203 17.77 -5.93 11.98
N GLY A 204 16.90 -6.92 11.80
CA GLY A 204 15.44 -6.79 11.93
C GLY A 204 14.68 -6.44 10.64
N TYR A 205 15.36 -6.20 9.52
CA TYR A 205 14.77 -5.93 8.20
C TYR A 205 15.76 -6.23 7.09
N PHE A 206 15.35 -6.09 5.83
CA PHE A 206 16.27 -6.14 4.71
C PHE A 206 15.73 -5.35 3.51
N TRP A 207 16.64 -5.04 2.60
CA TRP A 207 16.35 -4.45 1.30
C TRP A 207 16.43 -5.51 0.22
N GLU A 208 15.55 -5.47 -0.77
CA GLU A 208 15.54 -6.36 -1.93
C GLU A 208 15.57 -5.52 -3.22
N LYS A 209 16.33 -5.96 -4.22
CA LYS A 209 16.28 -5.33 -5.55
C LYS A 209 14.88 -5.45 -6.12
N TYR A 210 14.37 -4.35 -6.65
CA TYR A 210 13.10 -4.37 -7.34
C TYR A 210 13.23 -5.12 -8.68
N ILE A 211 12.35 -6.08 -8.93
CA ILE A 211 12.30 -6.81 -10.21
C ILE A 211 11.25 -6.16 -11.09
N HIS A 212 11.68 -5.59 -12.21
CA HIS A 212 10.78 -5.09 -13.23
C HIS A 212 10.14 -6.25 -13.99
N VAL A 213 8.82 -6.22 -14.14
CA VAL A 213 8.09 -7.19 -14.97
C VAL A 213 8.53 -7.02 -16.43
N GLN A 214 9.20 -8.03 -16.97
CA GLN A 214 9.52 -8.10 -18.39
C GLN A 214 8.52 -9.02 -19.09
N LYS A 215 8.00 -8.59 -20.25
CA LYS A 215 7.21 -9.49 -21.09
C LYS A 215 8.09 -10.62 -21.59
N LEU A 216 7.64 -11.85 -21.39
CA LEU A 216 8.30 -13.02 -21.97
C LEU A 216 8.16 -12.95 -23.49
N ASN A 217 9.30 -12.88 -24.18
CA ASN A 217 9.34 -13.07 -25.62
C ASN A 217 9.24 -14.57 -25.90
N TYR A 218 8.04 -15.05 -26.21
CA TYR A 218 7.85 -16.42 -26.67
C TYR A 218 8.52 -16.59 -28.03
N VAL A 219 9.68 -17.23 -28.06
CA VAL A 219 10.18 -17.84 -29.29
C VAL A 219 9.45 -19.17 -29.44
N ASN A 220 8.69 -19.33 -30.53
CA ASN A 220 8.03 -20.58 -30.88
C ASN A 220 9.05 -21.71 -30.96
N PHE A 221 9.22 -22.47 -29.88
CA PHE A 221 9.93 -23.74 -29.91
C PHE A 221 9.07 -24.73 -30.72
N LYS A 222 9.29 -24.77 -32.03
CA LYS A 222 8.85 -25.90 -32.85
C LYS A 222 9.66 -27.12 -32.40
N TYR A 223 9.07 -27.90 -31.50
CA TYR A 223 9.51 -29.28 -31.29
C TYR A 223 9.44 -29.99 -32.64
N LYS A 224 10.59 -30.29 -33.25
CA LYS A 224 10.67 -31.39 -34.21
C LYS A 224 10.42 -32.66 -33.42
N LEU A 225 9.17 -33.10 -33.39
CA LEU A 225 8.86 -34.48 -33.09
C LEU A 225 9.60 -35.29 -34.15
N ALA A 226 10.62 -36.04 -33.74
CA ALA A 226 11.15 -37.12 -34.54
C ALA A 226 10.00 -38.12 -34.70
N THR A 227 9.38 -38.12 -35.88
CA THR A 227 8.55 -39.23 -36.31
C THR A 227 9.46 -40.42 -36.63
N PRO A 228 9.00 -41.65 -36.33
CA PRO A 228 9.81 -42.87 -36.27
C PRO A 228 10.50 -43.25 -37.58
#